data_AF-A0AAV4FHD1-F1
#
_entry.id   AF-A0AAV4FHD1-F1
#
_cell.length_a   1.000
_cell.length_b   1.000
_cell.length_c   1.000
_cell.angle_alpha   90.00
_cell.angle_beta   90.00
_cell.angle_gamma   90.00
#
_symmetry.space_group_name_H-M   'P 1'
#
loop_
_entity.id
_entity.type
_entity.pdbx_description
1 polymer ?
#
loop_
_entity_poly.entity_id
_entity_poly.type
_entity_poly.pdbx_seq_one_letter_code
_entity_poly.pdbx_strand_id
1 'polypeptide(L)'
;MIYTPQGANKQHASKQIADITYDLLDKSPGSVVLITGDFNQHNLPTFHPYIDYPTRGNARLGLSYGYIAEAYRFRPLRQLGKSDHTMIHLMLKCWPLLKREKPQKKEVNVWSKDSV
;
A
#
# COMPACT_ATOMS: atom_id res chain seq x y z
N MET A 1 1.63 -8.76 3.77
CA MET A 1 1.22 -9.46 2.54
C MET A 1 0.04 -10.35 2.90
N ILE A 2 -1.01 -10.36 2.07
CA ILE A 2 -2.26 -11.10 2.32
C ILE A 2 -2.37 -12.31 1.38
N TYR A 3 -2.90 -13.42 1.89
CA TYR A 3 -3.36 -14.54 1.08
C TYR A 3 -4.77 -14.91 1.54
N THR A 4 -5.73 -14.92 0.63
CA THR A 4 -7.09 -15.43 0.92
C THR A 4 -7.32 -16.74 0.17
N PRO A 5 -7.49 -17.87 0.87
CA PRO A 5 -7.73 -19.17 0.23
C PRO A 5 -8.98 -19.18 -0.67
N GLN A 6 -8.99 -20.07 -1.66
CA GLN A 6 -10.21 -20.34 -2.42
C GLN A 6 -11.29 -20.91 -1.49
N GLY A 7 -12.53 -20.40 -1.63
CA GLY A 7 -13.64 -20.81 -0.76
C GLY A 7 -13.67 -20.14 0.61
N ALA A 8 -12.72 -19.26 0.94
CA ALA A 8 -12.81 -18.45 2.16
C ALA A 8 -14.08 -17.57 2.14
N ASN A 9 -14.62 -17.28 3.32
CA ASN A 9 -15.79 -16.42 3.45
C ASN A 9 -15.41 -14.98 3.09
N LYS A 10 -15.98 -14.48 1.98
CA LYS A 10 -15.63 -13.18 1.41
C LYS A 10 -15.85 -12.01 2.35
N GLN A 11 -16.97 -12.02 3.06
CA GLN A 11 -17.37 -10.95 3.97
C GLN A 11 -16.48 -10.94 5.21
N HIS A 12 -16.23 -12.12 5.78
CA HIS A 12 -15.38 -12.25 6.96
C HIS A 12 -13.93 -11.83 6.66
N ALA A 13 -13.35 -12.32 5.56
CA ALA A 13 -12.00 -11.94 5.15
C ALA A 13 -11.88 -10.44 4.89
N SER A 14 -12.82 -9.85 4.14
CA SER A 14 -12.81 -8.41 3.87
C SER A 14 -12.96 -7.59 5.15
N LYS A 15 -13.81 -8.02 6.09
CA LYS A 15 -13.98 -7.34 7.37
C LYS A 15 -12.72 -7.37 8.21
N GLN A 16 -12.08 -8.54 8.37
CA GLN A 16 -10.84 -8.65 9.13
C GLN A 16 -9.73 -7.77 8.57
N ILE A 17 -9.59 -7.74 7.24
CA ILE A 17 -8.58 -6.90 6.59
C ILE A 17 -8.87 -5.41 6.81
N ALA A 18 -10.14 -5.01 6.73
CA ALA A 18 -10.55 -3.63 6.99
C ALA A 18 -10.29 -3.22 8.45
N ASP A 19 -10.72 -4.05 9.42
CA ASP A 19 -10.58 -3.75 10.85
C ASP A 19 -9.08 -3.58 11.22
N ILE A 20 -8.20 -4.46 10.74
CA ILE A 20 -6.74 -4.34 10.96
C ILE A 20 -6.18 -3.08 10.28
N THR A 21 -6.61 -2.79 9.06
CA THR A 21 -6.11 -1.63 8.31
C THR A 21 -6.50 -0.32 9.00
N TYR A 22 -7.73 -0.22 9.50
CA TYR A 22 -8.19 0.95 10.23
C TYR A 22 -7.44 1.15 11.56
N ASP A 23 -7.23 0.08 12.34
CA ASP A 23 -6.40 0.14 13.55
C ASP A 23 -4.98 0.64 13.26
N LEU A 24 -4.38 0.23 12.14
CA LEU A 24 -3.08 0.74 11.70
C LEU A 24 -3.11 2.22 11.30
N LEU A 25 -4.17 2.66 10.61
CA LEU A 25 -4.34 4.05 10.21
C LEU A 25 -4.56 4.97 11.41
N ASP A 26 -5.34 4.52 12.40
CA ASP A 26 -5.59 5.26 13.65
C ASP A 26 -4.31 5.44 14.47
N LYS A 27 -3.47 4.39 14.53
CA LYS A 27 -2.16 4.43 15.20
C LYS A 27 -1.11 5.27 14.46
N SER A 28 -1.33 5.59 13.20
CA SER A 28 -0.34 6.30 12.38
C SER A 28 -1.00 7.28 11.40
N PRO A 29 -1.63 8.36 11.92
CA PRO A 29 -2.33 9.33 11.09
C PRO A 29 -1.43 9.90 9.97
N GLY A 30 -1.98 10.00 8.76
CA GLY A 30 -1.25 10.52 7.60
C GLY A 30 -0.29 9.52 6.93
N SER A 31 -0.20 8.28 7.43
CA SER A 31 0.58 7.22 6.79
C SER A 31 -0.09 6.68 5.54
N VAL A 32 0.72 6.21 4.60
CA VAL A 32 0.24 5.50 3.41
C VAL A 32 0.24 4.01 3.71
N VAL A 33 -0.93 3.38 3.68
CA VAL A 33 -1.05 1.92 3.78
C VAL A 33 -1.15 1.30 2.40
N LEU A 34 -0.30 0.31 2.15
CA LEU A 34 -0.36 -0.55 0.97
C LEU A 34 -0.74 -1.97 1.40
N ILE A 35 -1.94 -2.38 0.99
CA ILE A 35 -2.43 -3.74 1.18
C ILE A 35 -2.09 -4.51 -0.09
N THR A 36 -1.25 -5.55 0.00
CA THR A 36 -0.82 -6.32 -1.17
C THR A 36 -0.82 -7.82 -0.89
N GLY A 37 -1.14 -8.62 -1.89
CA GLY A 37 -1.33 -10.05 -1.72
C GLY A 37 -2.01 -10.75 -2.90
N ASP A 38 -2.26 -12.03 -2.71
CA ASP A 38 -3.12 -12.84 -3.58
C ASP A 38 -4.49 -12.99 -2.92
N PHE A 39 -5.48 -12.39 -3.57
CA PHE A 39 -6.84 -12.33 -3.06
C PHE A 39 -7.76 -13.39 -3.70
N ASN A 40 -7.26 -14.22 -4.61
CA ASN A 40 -8.08 -15.15 -5.38
C ASN A 40 -9.34 -14.47 -5.95
N GLN A 41 -10.53 -14.77 -5.38
CA GLN A 41 -11.83 -14.22 -5.80
C GLN A 41 -12.39 -13.16 -4.83
N HIS A 42 -11.55 -12.60 -3.96
CA HIS A 42 -11.92 -11.66 -2.92
C HIS A 42 -11.59 -10.23 -3.33
N ASN A 43 -12.58 -9.36 -3.19
CA ASN A 43 -12.40 -7.93 -3.38
C ASN A 43 -12.54 -7.22 -2.03
N LEU A 44 -11.81 -6.12 -1.87
CA LEU A 44 -11.93 -5.25 -0.70
C LEU A 44 -12.66 -3.96 -1.10
N PRO A 45 -14.00 -3.92 -1.02
CA PRO A 45 -14.79 -2.78 -1.51
C PRO A 45 -14.49 -1.47 -0.76
N THR A 46 -13.98 -1.56 0.46
CA THR A 46 -13.60 -0.42 1.30
C THR A 46 -12.34 0.30 0.83
N PHE A 47 -11.53 -0.31 -0.02
CA PHE A 47 -10.24 0.23 -0.45
C PHE A 47 -10.16 0.39 -1.97
N HIS A 48 -9.32 1.32 -2.42
CA HIS A 48 -9.09 1.57 -3.83
C HIS A 48 -8.10 0.55 -4.41
N PRO A 49 -8.48 -0.24 -5.43
CA PRO A 49 -7.54 -1.12 -6.10
C PRO A 49 -6.57 -0.32 -6.97
N TYR A 50 -5.30 -0.73 -6.99
CA TYR A 50 -4.25 -0.08 -7.78
C TYR A 50 -3.80 -0.87 -9.01
N ILE A 51 -4.07 -2.17 -9.05
CA ILE A 51 -3.65 -3.06 -10.15
C ILE A 51 -4.88 -3.42 -10.93
N ASP A 52 -4.94 -3.08 -12.22
CA ASP A 52 -5.98 -3.52 -13.15
C ASP A 52 -5.35 -4.30 -14.31
N TYR A 53 -4.74 -5.43 -13.98
CA TYR A 53 -4.01 -6.28 -14.92
C TYR A 53 -4.11 -7.75 -14.52
N PRO A 54 -4.24 -8.69 -15.48
CA PRO A 54 -4.22 -10.12 -15.18
C PRO A 54 -2.86 -10.54 -14.58
N THR A 55 -2.87 -10.97 -13.33
CA THR A 55 -1.65 -11.35 -12.60
C THR A 55 -1.38 -12.85 -12.60
N ARG A 56 -2.28 -13.67 -13.15
CA ARG A 56 -2.09 -15.11 -13.37
C ARG A 56 -2.89 -15.57 -14.58
N GLY A 57 -2.24 -15.82 -15.71
CA GLY A 57 -2.94 -16.08 -16.98
C GLY A 57 -3.89 -14.91 -17.31
N ASN A 58 -5.17 -15.22 -17.54
CA ASN A 58 -6.22 -14.20 -17.76
C ASN A 58 -6.93 -13.74 -16.47
N ALA A 59 -6.51 -14.24 -15.30
CA ALA A 59 -7.12 -13.93 -14.02
C ALA A 59 -6.35 -12.84 -13.26
N ARG A 60 -7.09 -11.99 -12.56
CA ARG A 60 -6.58 -10.91 -11.71
C ARG A 60 -6.68 -11.35 -10.24
N LEU A 61 -5.65 -12.05 -9.75
CA LEU A 61 -5.63 -12.64 -8.40
C LEU A 61 -4.71 -11.89 -7.44
N GLY A 62 -3.50 -11.57 -7.92
CA GLY A 62 -2.60 -10.62 -7.27
C GLY A 62 -3.17 -9.22 -7.39
N LEU A 63 -3.57 -8.65 -6.26
CA LEU A 63 -4.14 -7.31 -6.17
C LEU A 63 -3.33 -6.48 -5.19
N SER A 64 -3.52 -5.17 -5.29
CA SER A 64 -3.03 -4.24 -4.28
C SER A 64 -4.05 -3.14 -4.12
N TYR A 65 -4.24 -2.74 -2.87
CA TYR A 65 -5.24 -1.79 -2.44
C TYR A 65 -4.64 -0.76 -1.49
N GLY A 66 -5.34 0.36 -1.32
CA GLY A 66 -5.09 1.27 -0.21
C GLY A 66 -6.22 2.27 -0.04
N TYR A 67 -6.06 3.13 0.95
CA TYR A 67 -7.10 4.08 1.36
C TYR A 67 -7.13 5.37 0.50
N ILE A 68 -6.03 5.68 -0.20
CA ILE A 68 -5.93 6.89 -1.02
C ILE A 68 -6.09 6.51 -2.49
N ALA A 69 -7.15 6.99 -3.13
CA ALA A 69 -7.35 6.79 -4.56
C ALA A 69 -6.13 7.26 -5.36
N GLU A 70 -5.74 6.46 -6.35
CA GLU A 70 -4.61 6.75 -7.25
C GLU A 70 -3.26 7.01 -6.57
N ALA A 71 -3.03 6.52 -5.35
CA ALA A 71 -1.74 6.72 -4.67
C ALA A 71 -0.57 6.01 -5.38
N TYR A 72 -0.86 4.98 -6.18
CA TYR A 72 0.13 4.19 -6.91
C TYR A 72 -0.21 4.07 -8.39
N ARG A 73 0.82 3.95 -9.22
CA ARG A 73 0.74 3.39 -10.58
C ARG A 73 1.39 2.02 -10.58
N PHE A 74 0.87 1.10 -11.39
CA PHE A 74 1.45 -0.22 -11.56
C PHE A 74 2.14 -0.36 -12.92
N ARG A 75 3.13 -1.25 -12.99
CA ARG A 75 3.75 -1.72 -14.23
C ARG A 75 3.93 -3.24 -14.15
N PRO A 76 3.34 -4.03 -15.05
CA PRO A 76 3.62 -5.45 -15.13
C PRO A 76 5.06 -5.67 -15.60
N LEU A 77 5.72 -6.64 -14.97
CA LEU A 77 7.07 -7.09 -15.30
C LEU A 77 7.02 -8.55 -15.77
N ARG A 78 8.16 -9.06 -16.27
CA ARG A 78 8.29 -10.47 -16.63
C ARG A 78 8.09 -11.36 -15.39
N GLN A 79 7.57 -12.56 -15.60
CA GLN A 79 7.45 -13.56 -14.55
C GLN A 79 8.82 -13.84 -13.93
N LEU A 80 8.82 -14.07 -12.61
CA LEU A 80 10.04 -14.39 -11.88
C LEU A 80 10.24 -15.92 -11.91
N GLY A 81 11.29 -16.36 -12.61
CA GLY A 81 11.62 -17.78 -12.72
C GLY A 81 10.48 -18.61 -13.31
N LYS A 82 10.02 -19.62 -12.56
CA LYS A 82 8.92 -20.53 -12.95
C LYS A 82 7.57 -20.14 -12.33
N SER A 83 7.43 -18.96 -11.74
CA SER A 83 6.16 -18.51 -11.19
C SER A 83 5.13 -18.32 -12.31
N ASP A 84 3.93 -18.82 -12.10
CA ASP A 84 2.78 -18.57 -12.97
C ASP A 84 2.14 -17.18 -12.73
N HIS A 85 2.60 -16.45 -11.72
CA HIS A 85 2.17 -15.08 -11.45
C HIS A 85 3.06 -14.04 -12.16
N THR A 86 2.42 -13.04 -12.76
CA THR A 86 3.09 -11.86 -13.27
C THR A 86 3.57 -10.99 -12.11
N MET A 87 4.86 -10.63 -12.13
CA MET A 87 5.42 -9.69 -11.16
C MET A 87 4.89 -8.27 -11.45
N ILE A 88 4.42 -7.58 -10.42
CA ILE A 88 3.91 -6.20 -10.56
C ILE A 88 4.84 -5.24 -9.81
N HIS A 89 5.31 -4.21 -10.51
CA HIS A 89 6.02 -3.09 -9.90
C HIS A 89 5.06 -1.96 -9.61
N LEU A 90 4.85 -1.66 -8.32
CA LEU A 90 4.07 -0.52 -7.86
C LEU A 90 4.99 0.66 -7.58
N MET A 91 4.65 1.80 -8.18
CA MET A 91 5.35 3.07 -7.98
C MET A 91 4.38 4.06 -7.35
N LEU A 92 4.80 4.70 -6.26
CA LEU A 92 4.06 5.81 -5.66
C LEU A 92 3.86 6.92 -6.68
N LYS A 93 2.60 7.31 -6.90
CA LYS A 93 2.22 8.58 -7.54
C LYS A 93 2.17 9.71 -6.52
N CYS A 94 1.83 9.40 -5.26
CA CYS A 94 1.78 10.39 -4.19
C CYS A 94 3.21 10.75 -3.73
N TRP A 95 3.78 11.77 -4.36
CA TRP A 95 4.91 12.53 -3.83
C TRP A 95 4.36 13.84 -3.23
N PRO A 96 4.86 14.34 -2.09
CA PRO A 96 4.83 13.81 -0.74
C PRO A 96 3.96 14.70 0.19
N LEU A 97 3.21 14.13 1.13
CA LEU A 97 2.71 14.89 2.29
C LEU A 97 3.87 15.51 3.11
N LEU A 98 5.10 15.00 2.92
CA LEU A 98 6.35 15.50 3.50
C LEU A 98 6.81 16.90 3.00
N LYS A 99 6.22 17.46 1.93
CA LYS A 99 6.58 18.80 1.41
C LYS A 99 5.45 19.84 1.58
N ARG A 100 4.40 19.53 2.34
CA ARG A 100 3.31 20.48 2.60
C ARG A 100 3.60 21.44 3.74
N GLU A 101 4.53 21.11 4.64
CA GLU A 101 4.95 22.06 5.66
C GLU A 101 5.86 23.13 5.05
N LYS A 102 5.50 24.39 5.28
CA LYS A 102 6.37 25.51 4.97
C LYS A 102 7.68 25.32 5.73
N PRO A 103 8.85 25.62 5.12
CA PRO A 103 10.12 25.59 5.84
C PRO A 103 10.00 26.37 7.15
N GLN A 104 10.20 25.70 8.29
CA GLN A 104 10.25 26.37 9.58
C GLN A 104 11.69 26.76 9.88
N LYS A 105 11.91 28.03 10.25
CA LYS A 105 13.17 28.45 10.86
C LYS A 105 13.20 27.90 12.28
N LYS A 106 14.16 27.03 12.57
CA LYS A 106 14.53 26.69 13.94
C LYS A 106 15.79 27.46 14.29
N GLU A 107 15.73 28.26 15.35
CA GLU A 107 16.92 28.78 15.99
C GLU A 107 17.54 27.67 16.83
N VAL A 108 18.84 27.42 16.61
CA VAL A 108 19.61 26.44 17.37
C VAL A 108 20.68 27.22 18.11
N ASN A 109 20.68 27.13 19.44
CA ASN A 109 21.76 27.68 20.24
C ASN A 109 22.99 26.79 20.06
N VAL A 110 24.01 27.33 19.41
CA VAL A 110 25.31 26.68 19.26
C VAL A 110 26.20 27.18 20.38
N TRP A 111 26.61 26.28 21.27
CA TRP A 111 27.67 26.58 22.23
C TRP A 111 28.99 26.68 21.45
N SER A 112 29.54 27.89 21.31
CA SER A 112 30.89 28.07 20.82
C SER A 112 31.89 27.74 21.95
N LYS A 113 33.12 27.37 21.57
CA LYS A 113 34.21 27.08 22.52
C LYS A 113 34.60 28.27 23.40
N ASP A 114 34.06 29.46 23.11
CA ASP A 114 34.28 30.70 23.84
C ASP A 114 33.20 30.96 24.91
N SER A 115 32.29 30.01 25.15
CA SER A 115 31.35 30.06 26.28
C SER A 115 32.04 29.53 27.55
N VAL A 116 32.87 30.38 28.16
CA VAL A 116 33.41 30.22 29.54
C VAL A 116 33.13 31.50 30.31
#